data_AF-A0A7J7LLT2-F1
#
_entry.id   AF-A0A7J7LLT2-F1
#
_cell.length_a   1.000
_cell.length_b   1.000
_cell.length_c   1.000
_cell.angle_alpha   90.00
_cell.angle_beta   90.00
_cell.angle_gamma   90.00
#
_symmetry.space_group_name_H-M   'P 1'
#
loop_
_entity.id
_entity.type
_entity.pdbx_description
1 polymer ?
#
loop_
_entity_poly.entity_id
_entity_poly.type
_entity_poly.pdbx_seq_one_letter_code
_entity_poly.pdbx_strand_id
1 'polypeptide(L)' 'MVRKGQNPGKGGVRCIFRDNNGKVLNTLSMALGLVSNYTAECKSIIQGLDTATSNKWLIVWVESDYKVQ' A
#
# COMPACT_ATOMS: atom_id res chain seq x y z
N MET A 1 -5.94 3.00 -0.62
CA MET A 1 -7.37 2.72 -0.32
C MET A 1 -8.22 3.98 -0.08
N VAL A 2 -9.37 4.08 -0.74
CA VAL A 2 -10.46 5.05 -0.48
C VAL A 2 -11.75 4.25 -0.17
N ARG A 3 -12.74 4.85 0.50
CA ARG A 3 -14.02 4.18 0.76
C ARG A 3 -14.77 3.89 -0.54
N LYS A 4 -15.38 2.70 -0.64
CA LYS A 4 -16.20 2.26 -1.79
C LYS A 4 -17.31 3.29 -2.08
N GLY A 5 -17.47 3.66 -3.35
CA GLY A 5 -18.46 4.65 -3.79
C GLY A 5 -18.00 6.11 -3.70
N GLN A 6 -16.78 6.39 -3.20
CA GLN A 6 -16.20 7.73 -3.17
C GLN A 6 -14.92 7.75 -4.01
N ASN A 7 -15.02 8.17 -5.28
CA ASN A 7 -13.87 8.26 -6.18
C ASN A 7 -13.93 9.57 -6.98
N PRO A 8 -13.27 10.65 -6.51
CA PRO A 8 -12.32 10.71 -5.39
C PRO A 8 -12.99 10.72 -4.00
N GLY A 9 -12.22 10.40 -2.97
CA GLY A 9 -12.65 10.43 -1.58
C GLY A 9 -11.46 10.48 -0.61
N LYS A 10 -11.74 10.55 0.70
CA LYS A 10 -10.66 10.51 1.72
C LYS A 10 -9.96 9.16 1.67
N GLY A 11 -8.69 9.16 1.28
CA GLY A 11 -7.88 7.97 1.08
C GLY A 11 -6.56 8.00 1.85
N GLY A 12 -5.91 6.84 1.87
CA GLY A 12 -4.61 6.67 2.49
C GLY A 12 -3.84 5.48 1.93
N VAL A 13 -2.58 5.41 2.32
CA VAL A 13 -1.68 4.27 2.12
C VAL A 13 -1.79 3.33 3.31
N ARG A 14 -1.82 2.02 3.02
CA ARG A 14 -1.68 0.95 4.00
C ARG A 14 -0.84 -0.17 3.42
N CYS A 15 0.20 -0.58 4.16
CA CYS A 15 1.04 -1.73 3.80
C CYS A 15 1.32 -2.57 5.04
N ILE A 16 1.35 -3.89 4.87
CA ILE A 16 1.80 -4.84 5.89
C ILE A 16 2.98 -5.59 5.29
N PHE A 17 4.12 -5.57 5.99
CA PHE A 17 5.33 -6.26 5.56
C PHE A 17 5.48 -7.53 6.38
N ARG A 18 5.70 -8.65 5.69
CA ARG A 18 5.84 -9.98 6.30
C ARG A 18 7.09 -10.67 5.77
N ASP A 19 7.72 -11.50 6.60
CA ASP A 19 8.71 -12.46 6.11
C ASP A 19 8.03 -13.67 5.45
N ASN A 20 8.84 -14.61 4.96
CA ASN A 20 8.37 -15.84 4.30
C ASN A 20 7.62 -16.81 5.24
N ASN A 21 7.72 -16.62 6.56
CA ASN A 21 6.97 -17.39 7.57
C ASN A 21 5.66 -16.70 7.95
N GLY A 22 5.33 -15.58 7.30
CA GLY A 22 4.15 -14.78 7.60
C GLY A 22 4.29 -13.89 8.85
N LYS A 23 5.48 -13.80 9.46
CA LYS A 23 5.73 -12.93 10.61
C LYS A 23 5.68 -11.48 10.15
N VAL A 24 4.86 -10.66 10.79
CA VAL A 24 4.80 -9.22 10.53
C VAL A 24 6.11 -8.57 10.96
N LEU A 25 6.78 -7.92 10.01
CA LEU A 25 8.03 -7.18 10.21
C LEU A 25 7.76 -5.71 10.49
N ASN A 26 6.80 -5.13 9.79
CA ASN A 26 6.45 -3.71 9.89
C ASN A 26 5.04 -3.45 9.32
N THR A 27 4.47 -2.29 9.64
CA THR A 27 3.23 -1.79 9.06
C THR A 27 3.37 -0.31 8.75
N LEU A 28 2.81 0.12 7.62
CA LEU A 28 2.78 1.53 7.21
C LEU A 28 1.33 1.99 7.12
N SER A 29 1.03 3.16 7.69
CA SER A 29 -0.23 3.87 7.43
C SER A 29 0.00 5.37 7.29
N MET A 30 -0.51 5.95 6.22
CA MET A 30 -0.35 7.37 5.91
C MET A 30 -1.62 7.93 5.27
N ALA A 31 -2.06 9.11 5.71
CA ALA A 31 -3.19 9.80 5.09
C ALA A 31 -2.75 10.51 3.78
N LEU A 32 -3.54 10.39 2.71
CA LEU A 32 -3.28 11.06 1.43
C LEU A 32 -4.24 12.22 1.14
N GLY A 33 -5.23 12.46 2.01
CA GLY A 33 -6.27 13.45 1.74
C GLY A 33 -7.29 12.95 0.70
N LEU A 34 -7.76 13.85 -0.17
CA LEU A 34 -8.75 13.52 -1.19
C LEU A 34 -8.05 12.95 -2.44
N VAL A 35 -8.23 11.66 -2.69
CA VAL A 35 -7.56 10.95 -3.80
C VAL A 35 -8.52 9.96 -4.47
N SER A 36 -8.18 9.53 -5.69
CA SER A 36 -8.90 8.44 -6.35
C SER A 36 -8.53 7.08 -5.76
N ASN A 37 -9.36 6.06 -5.97
CA ASN A 37 -9.04 4.67 -5.61
C ASN A 37 -7.71 4.24 -6.25
N TYR A 38 -7.61 4.42 -7.57
CA TYR A 38 -6.42 4.06 -8.34
C TYR A 38 -5.16 4.75 -7.80
N THR A 39 -5.23 6.06 -7.58
CA THR A 39 -4.10 6.83 -7.01
C THR A 39 -3.70 6.33 -5.63
N ALA A 40 -4.66 6.01 -4.77
CA ALA A 40 -4.38 5.53 -3.43
C ALA A 40 -3.72 4.13 -3.43
N GLU A 41 -4.09 3.25 -4.36
CA GLU A 41 -3.47 1.94 -4.52
C GLU A 41 -2.06 2.03 -5.10
N CYS A 42 -1.87 2.80 -6.18
CA CYS A 42 -0.53 3.04 -6.74
C CYS A 42 0.42 3.65 -5.69
N LYS A 43 -0.05 4.64 -4.92
CA LYS A 43 0.74 5.23 -3.84
C LYS A 43 1.07 4.22 -2.73
N SER A 44 0.19 3.27 -2.45
CA SER A 44 0.45 2.23 -1.45
C SER A 44 1.57 1.29 -1.90
N ILE A 45 1.56 0.86 -3.17
CA ILE A 45 2.62 0.02 -3.73
C ILE A 45 3.96 0.77 -3.74
N ILE A 46 4.00 2.01 -4.23
CA ILE A 46 5.23 2.82 -4.30
C ILE A 46 5.83 3.00 -2.91
N GLN A 47 5.03 3.47 -1.95
CA GLN A 47 5.53 3.71 -0.59
C GLN A 47 5.92 2.41 0.12
N GLY A 48 5.24 1.30 -0.21
CA GLY A 48 5.62 -0.04 0.20
C GLY A 48 7.03 -0.42 -0.27
N LEU A 49 7.30 -0.22 -1.56
CA LEU A 49 8.61 -0.50 -2.16
C LEU A 49 9.71 0.42 -1.65
N ASP A 50 9.42 1.71 -1.43
CA ASP A 50 10.37 2.65 -0.84
C ASP A 50 10.77 2.21 0.59
N THR A 51 9.79 1.72 1.35
CA THR A 51 10.03 1.18 2.70
C THR A 51 10.86 -0.10 2.63
N ALA A 52 10.54 -1.02 1.71
CA ALA A 52 11.31 -2.26 1.53
C ALA A 52 12.76 -1.98 1.13
N THR A 53 12.96 -1.03 0.21
CA THR A 53 14.29 -0.58 -0.25
C THR A 53 15.08 0.03 0.90
N SER A 54 14.45 0.89 1.71
CA SER A 54 15.07 1.49 2.90
C SER A 54 15.50 0.45 3.93
N ASN A 55 14.78 -0.67 4.02
CA ASN A 55 15.11 -1.81 4.88
C ASN A 55 16.04 -2.85 4.22
N LYS A 56 16.54 -2.58 3.00
CA LYS A 56 17.41 -3.48 2.23
C LYS A 56 16.78 -4.85 1.95
N TRP A 57 15.46 -4.91 1.81
CA TRP A 57 14.77 -6.13 1.39
C TRP A 57 14.84 -6.24 -0.13
N LEU A 58 15.68 -7.17 -0.61
CA LEU A 58 16.01 -7.30 -2.04
C LEU A 58 15.03 -8.17 -2.83
N ILE A 59 14.30 -9.06 -2.14
CA ILE A 59 13.31 -9.95 -2.75
C ILE A 59 11.96 -9.61 -2.12
N VAL A 60 11.08 -9.02 -2.93
CA VAL A 60 9.76 -8.53 -2.47
C VAL A 60 8.68 -9.15 -3.33
N TRP A 61 7.68 -9.73 -2.68
CA TRP A 61 6.44 -10.19 -3.30
C TRP A 61 5.31 -9.24 -2.87
N VAL A 62 4.66 -8.61 -3.85
CA VAL A 62 3.59 -7.62 -3.59
C VAL A 62 2.24 -8.26 -3.86
N GLU A 63 1.36 -8.21 -2.87
CA GLU A 63 -0.04 -8.64 -2.99
C GLU A 63 -0.95 -7.42 -2.86
N SER A 64 -1.88 -7.27 -3.79
CA SER A 64 -2.94 -6.26 -3.76
C SER A 64 -4.24 -6.89 -4.24
N ASP A 65 -5.35 -6.53 -3.61
CA ASP A 65 -6.71 -6.93 -4.01
C ASP A 65 -7.31 -5.97 -5.04
N TYR A 66 -6.57 -4.94 -5.47
CA TYR A 66 -7.03 -3.99 -6.46
C TYR A 66 -7.17 -4.67 -7.83
N LYS A 67 -8.40 -4.66 -8.35
CA LYS A 67 -8.68 -5.03 -9.73
C LYS A 67 -8.68 -3.77 -10.58
N VAL A 68 -7.88 -3.76 -11.64
CA VAL A 68 -8.00 -2.74 -12.68
C VAL A 68 -9.43 -2.84 -13.24
N GLN A 69 -10.22 -1.79 -13.04
CA GLN A 69 -11.56 -1.66 -13.60
C GLN A 69 -11.49 -1.16 -15.03
#